data_AF-A0A8T7CAC5-F1
#
_entry.id   AF-A0A8T7CAC5-F1
#
_cell.length_a   1.000
_cell.length_b   1.000
_cell.length_c   1.000
_cell.angle_alpha   90.00
_cell.angle_beta   90.00
_cell.angle_gamma   90.00
#
_symmetry.space_group_name_H-M   'P 1'
#
loop_
_entity.id
_entity.type
_entity.pdbx_description
1 polymer ?
#
loop_
_entity_poly.entity_id
_entity_poly.type
_entity_poly.pdbx_seq_one_letter_code
_entity_poly.pdbx_strand_id
1 'polypeptide(L)'
;MSHQHIIYQVDMDIDGEVADSFDVWLGEHIDDMLAIAGFVSAEVLADTESVQQGVVHRSVQYRIKDRQSLEHYLSHDAERMRAEGQRRFGGYFKATRKILSAGGPRAGSAELELLRSCRNCSAPLTGQYCHACGQRDRKRMISVWELFRDLIGDLFEIDSRLWRSVLPLLLRPGKLTEEYLAGRQVYYTPPLRMYLVVSILFFLVASFGGDGSRLTISGEQLSDSAVISSEAQQESIRQCDELDINLGSGSLAQEEIPEIIKQVCRRIAVDRGKTFLKNLYDNLPTMVFLFLPLIAMVQKILYIFSRRYYVEHLLFFVHFHSFFFLNLTVSVLLSRIPDFFGAQGVLVTLMIIALSVYIPVYLFKAMRRVYGQSFFVTLIKYVLLFVAYHVCLTMTMLAGFVYTALSV
;
A
#
# COMPACT_ATOMS: atom_id res chain seq x y z
N MET A 1 12.22 11.01 -40.91
CA MET A 1 13.52 10.80 -40.24
C MET A 1 13.61 11.82 -39.12
N SER A 2 13.51 11.40 -37.86
CA SER A 2 13.56 12.32 -36.71
C SER A 2 15.02 12.67 -36.44
N HIS A 3 15.40 13.93 -36.65
CA HIS A 3 16.72 14.42 -36.26
C HIS A 3 16.82 14.40 -34.73
N GLN A 4 17.74 13.60 -34.20
CA GLN A 4 17.95 13.44 -32.78
C GLN A 4 18.70 14.66 -32.25
N HIS A 5 17.98 15.60 -31.66
CA HIS A 5 18.58 16.82 -31.11
C HIS A 5 19.37 16.52 -29.82
N ILE A 6 20.42 17.29 -29.54
CA ILE A 6 21.14 17.24 -28.27
C ILE A 6 20.78 18.47 -27.47
N ILE A 7 20.48 18.31 -26.20
CA ILE A 7 20.24 19.42 -25.28
C ILE A 7 21.51 19.60 -24.42
N TYR A 8 22.10 20.78 -24.45
CA TYR A 8 23.20 21.18 -23.58
C TYR A 8 22.66 22.13 -22.53
N GLN A 9 22.58 21.66 -21.28
CA GLN A 9 22.06 22.43 -20.15
C GLN A 9 23.20 23.03 -19.33
N VAL A 10 23.05 24.29 -18.95
CA VAL A 10 23.96 25.03 -18.08
C VAL A 10 23.16 25.54 -16.88
N ASP A 11 23.44 24.96 -15.71
CA ASP A 11 22.86 25.34 -14.42
C ASP A 11 23.82 26.31 -13.72
N MET A 12 23.31 27.42 -13.19
CA MET A 12 24.09 28.50 -12.61
C MET A 12 23.52 28.91 -11.26
N ASP A 13 24.36 28.92 -10.25
CA ASP A 13 24.09 29.48 -8.92
C ASP A 13 24.81 30.81 -8.82
N ILE A 14 24.06 31.90 -8.72
CA ILE A 14 24.55 33.28 -8.81
C ILE A 14 24.30 33.98 -7.48
N ASP A 15 25.27 34.75 -6.98
CA ASP A 15 25.08 35.60 -5.82
C ASP A 15 24.03 36.69 -6.11
N GLY A 16 23.07 36.88 -5.20
CA GLY A 16 21.97 37.83 -5.34
C GLY A 16 22.43 39.27 -5.54
N GLU A 17 23.63 39.64 -5.09
CA GLU A 17 24.18 40.99 -5.28
C GLU A 17 24.50 41.33 -6.74
N VAL A 18 24.79 40.32 -7.58
CA VAL A 18 25.16 40.51 -8.99
C VAL A 18 24.10 39.99 -9.97
N ALA A 19 23.01 39.40 -9.46
CA ALA A 19 22.02 38.67 -10.25
C ALA A 19 21.43 39.48 -11.41
N ASP A 20 21.04 40.74 -11.18
CA ASP A 20 20.45 41.60 -12.23
C ASP A 20 21.46 41.89 -13.36
N SER A 21 22.71 42.21 -13.00
CA SER A 21 23.79 42.44 -13.97
C SER A 21 24.18 41.17 -14.72
N PHE A 22 24.06 40.01 -14.05
CA PHE A 22 24.33 38.71 -14.63
C PHE A 22 23.25 38.32 -15.64
N ASP A 23 21.98 38.59 -15.36
CA ASP A 23 20.85 38.28 -16.26
C ASP A 23 20.95 39.09 -17.57
N VAL A 24 21.38 40.35 -17.51
CA VAL A 24 21.64 41.17 -18.72
C VAL A 24 22.76 40.54 -19.57
N TRP A 25 23.90 40.22 -18.95
CA TRP A 25 25.01 39.58 -19.65
C TRP A 25 24.65 38.19 -20.18
N LEU A 26 23.85 37.42 -19.45
CA LEU A 26 23.42 36.09 -19.84
C LEU A 26 22.58 36.12 -21.12
N GLY A 27 21.76 37.16 -21.31
CA GLY A 27 21.04 37.40 -22.57
C GLY A 27 21.99 37.54 -23.76
N GLU A 28 22.96 38.45 -23.68
CA GLU A 28 23.98 38.65 -24.72
C GLU A 28 24.79 37.36 -24.97
N HIS A 29 25.15 36.65 -23.91
CA HIS A 29 25.89 35.39 -23.99
C HIS A 29 25.09 34.28 -24.69
N ILE A 30 23.77 34.24 -24.52
CA ILE A 30 22.90 33.29 -25.22
C ILE A 30 22.90 33.58 -26.72
N ASP A 31 22.86 34.84 -27.12
CA ASP A 31 22.89 35.24 -28.53
C ASP A 31 24.21 34.84 -29.19
N ASP A 32 25.34 35.08 -28.51
CA ASP A 32 26.67 34.63 -28.96
C ASP A 32 26.76 33.11 -29.09
N MET A 33 26.15 32.37 -28.16
CA MET A 33 26.08 30.91 -28.21
C MET A 33 25.23 30.41 -29.39
N LEU A 34 24.14 31.10 -29.73
CA LEU A 34 23.29 30.75 -30.88
C LEU A 34 23.92 31.10 -32.22
N ALA A 35 24.93 31.98 -32.25
CA ALA A 35 25.74 32.25 -33.44
C ALA A 35 26.73 31.11 -33.77
N ILE A 36 26.99 30.18 -32.84
CA ILE A 36 27.90 29.04 -33.05
C ILE A 36 27.22 28.00 -33.93
N ALA A 37 27.96 27.49 -34.93
CA ALA A 37 27.45 26.51 -35.88
C ALA A 37 26.88 25.27 -35.17
N GLY A 38 25.60 24.99 -35.43
CA GLY A 38 24.89 23.82 -34.91
C GLY A 38 24.08 24.06 -33.65
N PHE A 39 24.16 25.23 -33.01
CA PHE A 39 23.19 25.66 -31.99
C PHE A 39 21.92 26.16 -32.68
N VAL A 40 20.76 25.70 -32.22
CA VAL A 40 19.46 25.86 -32.90
C VAL A 40 18.51 26.76 -32.13
N SER A 41 18.45 26.61 -30.81
CA SER A 41 17.58 27.41 -29.94
C SER A 41 18.10 27.37 -28.50
N ALA A 42 17.74 28.36 -27.69
CA ALA A 42 17.99 28.39 -26.27
C ALA A 42 16.68 28.64 -25.51
N GLU A 43 16.51 27.99 -24.37
CA GLU A 43 15.38 28.21 -23.46
C GLU A 43 15.92 28.48 -22.06
N VAL A 44 15.56 29.63 -21.50
CA VAL A 44 15.86 29.97 -20.11
C VAL A 44 14.76 29.41 -19.24
N LEU A 45 15.10 28.47 -18.37
CA LEU A 45 14.16 27.87 -17.43
C LEU A 45 14.09 28.77 -16.18
N ALA A 46 12.94 29.39 -15.97
CA ALA A 46 12.67 30.17 -14.77
C ALA A 46 12.40 29.22 -13.60
N ASP A 47 13.29 29.22 -12.61
CA ASP A 47 13.07 28.50 -11.36
C ASP A 47 12.28 29.42 -10.41
N THR A 48 11.02 29.09 -10.14
CA THR A 48 10.08 29.97 -9.40
C THR A 48 10.20 29.81 -7.87
N GLU A 49 11.07 28.93 -7.36
CA GLU A 49 11.06 28.53 -5.94
C GLU A 49 12.38 28.70 -5.17
N SER A 50 13.41 29.35 -5.71
CA SER A 50 14.73 29.43 -5.06
C SER A 50 15.19 30.87 -4.77
N VAL A 51 14.56 31.51 -3.77
CA VAL A 51 15.23 32.55 -2.97
C VAL A 51 15.46 31.98 -1.57
N GLN A 52 16.32 30.97 -1.47
CA GLN A 52 16.86 30.52 -0.18
C GLN A 52 18.31 31.02 -0.10
N GLN A 53 18.60 31.82 0.94
CA GLN A 53 19.96 32.24 1.33
C GLN A 53 20.71 33.13 0.32
N GLY A 54 20.03 34.04 -0.39
CA GLY A 54 20.71 35.07 -1.19
C GLY A 54 21.39 34.57 -2.47
N VAL A 55 21.15 33.31 -2.87
CA VAL A 55 21.63 32.74 -4.13
C VAL A 55 20.45 32.57 -5.08
N VAL A 56 20.67 32.99 -6.33
CA VAL A 56 19.69 32.99 -7.41
C VAL A 56 20.06 31.89 -8.41
N HIS A 57 19.15 30.94 -8.64
CA HIS A 57 19.36 29.86 -9.60
C HIS A 57 18.89 30.27 -11.00
N ARG A 58 19.68 29.93 -12.03
CA ARG A 58 19.36 30.11 -13.45
C ARG A 58 19.77 28.85 -14.22
N SER A 59 18.89 28.36 -15.08
CA SER A 59 19.22 27.24 -15.97
C SER A 59 18.92 27.61 -17.42
N VAL A 60 19.87 27.36 -18.32
CA VAL A 60 19.69 27.56 -19.76
C VAL A 60 19.86 26.22 -20.49
N GLN A 61 18.91 25.90 -21.36
CA GLN A 61 18.98 24.72 -22.22
C GLN A 61 19.19 25.13 -23.68
N TYR A 62 20.32 24.73 -24.25
CA TYR A 62 20.62 24.92 -25.66
C TYR A 62 20.28 23.66 -26.45
N ARG A 63 19.54 23.79 -27.54
CA ARG A 63 19.28 22.71 -28.50
C ARG A 63 20.34 22.76 -29.59
N ILE A 64 21.00 21.63 -29.82
CA ILE A 64 22.08 21.45 -30.78
C ILE A 64 21.64 20.44 -31.83
N LYS A 65 22.01 20.70 -33.09
CA LYS A 65 21.61 19.96 -34.28
C LYS A 65 22.09 18.50 -34.24
N ASP A 66 23.35 18.28 -33.89
CA ASP A 66 24.01 16.98 -33.91
C ASP A 66 25.21 16.93 -32.95
N ARG A 67 25.76 15.73 -32.76
CA ARG A 67 26.88 15.48 -31.84
C ARG A 67 28.19 16.10 -32.31
N GLN A 68 28.42 16.15 -33.61
CA GLN A 68 29.63 16.72 -34.19
C GLN A 68 29.73 18.22 -33.87
N SER A 69 28.61 18.93 -33.95
CA SER A 69 28.52 20.35 -33.60
C SER A 69 28.83 20.61 -32.13
N LEU A 70 28.35 19.75 -31.22
CA LEU A 70 28.66 19.85 -29.79
C LEU A 70 30.14 19.56 -29.50
N GLU A 71 30.72 18.53 -30.13
CA GLU A 71 32.14 18.19 -29.95
C GLU A 71 33.06 19.30 -30.46
N HIS A 72 32.71 19.94 -31.58
CA HIS A 72 33.41 21.12 -32.08
C HIS A 72 33.39 22.27 -31.06
N TYR A 73 32.20 22.62 -30.54
CA TYR A 73 32.05 23.65 -29.52
C TYR A 73 32.89 23.35 -28.28
N LEU A 74 32.83 22.12 -27.75
CA LEU A 74 33.56 21.75 -26.52
C LEU A 74 35.08 21.82 -26.68
N SER A 75 35.58 21.55 -27.89
CA SER A 75 37.02 21.51 -28.17
C SER A 75 37.61 22.87 -28.57
N HIS A 76 36.84 23.76 -29.21
CA HIS A 76 37.36 25.00 -29.80
C HIS A 76 36.79 26.28 -29.18
N ASP A 77 35.51 26.27 -28.79
CA ASP A 77 34.80 27.49 -28.40
C ASP A 77 34.56 27.60 -26.89
N ALA A 78 34.38 26.46 -26.21
CA ALA A 78 33.88 26.43 -24.84
C ALA A 78 34.78 27.14 -23.83
N GLU A 79 36.11 27.07 -23.97
CA GLU A 79 37.04 27.78 -23.08
C GLU A 79 36.92 29.29 -23.24
N ARG A 80 36.94 29.77 -24.50
CA ARG A 80 36.75 31.18 -24.85
C ARG A 80 35.41 31.71 -24.35
N MET A 81 34.32 30.96 -24.58
CA MET A 81 32.97 31.35 -24.16
C MET A 81 32.83 31.43 -22.64
N ARG A 82 33.56 30.60 -21.89
CA ARG A 82 33.55 30.65 -20.41
C ARG A 82 34.43 31.77 -19.87
N ALA A 83 35.56 32.07 -20.51
CA ALA A 83 36.55 33.01 -20.00
C ALA A 83 35.99 34.42 -19.72
N GLU A 84 34.97 34.86 -20.45
CA GLU A 84 34.32 36.14 -20.21
C GLU A 84 33.47 36.16 -18.93
N GLY A 85 32.61 35.17 -18.72
CA GLY A 85 31.82 35.05 -17.50
C GLY A 85 32.72 34.94 -16.27
N GLN A 86 33.79 34.15 -16.35
CA GLN A 86 34.79 34.03 -15.29
C GLN A 86 35.54 35.35 -15.03
N ARG A 87 35.85 36.15 -16.06
CA ARG A 87 36.49 37.46 -15.88
C ARG A 87 35.56 38.49 -15.24
N ARG A 88 34.28 38.50 -15.62
CA ARG A 88 33.30 39.50 -15.16
C ARG A 88 32.73 39.16 -13.77
N PHE A 89 32.48 37.88 -13.50
CA PHE A 89 31.72 37.43 -12.31
C PHE A 89 32.45 36.35 -11.49
N GLY A 90 33.74 36.12 -11.73
CA GLY A 90 34.52 35.10 -11.02
C GLY A 90 34.42 35.24 -9.50
N GLY A 91 34.01 34.17 -8.82
CA GLY A 91 33.77 34.15 -7.38
C GLY A 91 32.32 34.40 -6.95
N TYR A 92 31.50 35.02 -7.81
CA TYR A 92 30.09 35.36 -7.55
C TYR A 92 29.09 34.43 -8.24
N PHE A 93 29.56 33.48 -9.05
CA PHE A 93 28.70 32.42 -9.58
C PHE A 93 29.44 31.09 -9.68
N LYS A 94 28.68 30.01 -9.63
CA LYS A 94 29.11 28.66 -9.98
C LYS A 94 28.22 28.14 -11.07
N ALA A 95 28.82 27.46 -12.04
CA ALA A 95 28.08 26.89 -13.15
C ALA A 95 28.39 25.40 -13.29
N THR A 96 27.38 24.60 -13.57
CA THR A 96 27.45 23.17 -13.85
C THR A 96 26.88 22.93 -15.24
N ARG A 97 27.49 22.02 -16.01
CA ARG A 97 27.04 21.74 -17.38
C ARG A 97 26.66 20.29 -17.53
N LYS A 98 25.63 20.02 -18.32
CA LYS A 98 25.09 18.70 -18.54
C LYS A 98 24.65 18.52 -19.97
N ILE A 99 25.12 17.46 -20.60
CA ILE A 99 24.63 17.04 -21.91
C ILE A 99 23.45 16.10 -21.70
N LEU A 100 22.33 16.39 -22.35
CA LEU A 100 21.08 15.66 -22.31
C LEU A 100 20.78 15.25 -23.75
N SER A 101 20.88 13.97 -24.08
CA SER A 101 20.43 13.51 -25.40
C SER A 101 18.90 13.64 -25.48
N ALA A 102 18.35 14.27 -26.54
CA ALA A 102 16.91 14.22 -26.76
C ALA A 102 16.56 12.79 -27.19
N GLY A 103 16.20 11.99 -26.19
CA GLY A 103 15.97 10.55 -26.32
C GLY A 103 16.68 9.77 -25.21
N GLY A 104 16.36 10.04 -23.95
CA GLY A 104 16.81 9.24 -22.81
C GLY A 104 17.32 10.07 -21.62
N PRO A 105 17.20 9.59 -20.37
CA PRO A 105 17.40 10.42 -19.18
C PRO A 105 18.89 10.74 -18.94
N ARG A 106 19.20 12.02 -18.69
CA ARG A 106 20.32 12.57 -17.89
C ARG A 106 21.68 11.83 -17.99
N ALA A 107 22.64 12.32 -18.79
CA ALA A 107 23.97 11.72 -18.95
C ALA A 107 24.96 11.86 -17.76
N GLY A 108 24.54 12.43 -16.62
CA GLY A 108 25.29 12.33 -15.36
C GLY A 108 25.00 11.02 -14.59
N SER A 109 24.01 10.24 -15.06
CA SER A 109 23.61 8.95 -14.51
C SER A 109 23.89 7.77 -15.45
N ALA A 110 24.51 7.99 -16.62
CA ALA A 110 24.69 6.94 -17.63
C ALA A 110 25.68 5.84 -17.21
N GLU A 111 26.76 6.20 -16.51
CA GLU A 111 27.71 5.21 -15.96
C GLU A 111 27.14 4.47 -14.73
N LEU A 112 26.16 5.09 -14.06
CA LEU A 112 25.34 4.49 -12.99
C LEU A 112 24.09 3.73 -13.52
N GLU A 113 23.69 3.95 -14.77
CA GLU A 113 22.56 3.27 -15.43
C GLU A 113 23.01 1.99 -16.14
N LEU A 114 24.26 1.90 -16.60
CA LEU A 114 24.84 0.64 -17.09
C LEU A 114 25.04 -0.41 -15.99
N LEU A 115 24.95 -0.01 -14.72
CA LEU A 115 25.17 -0.86 -13.55
C LEU A 115 23.93 -1.02 -12.65
N ARG A 116 22.71 -0.73 -13.14
CA ARG A 116 21.51 -1.08 -12.37
C ARG A 116 21.28 -2.59 -12.46
N SER A 117 21.60 -3.30 -11.39
CA SER A 117 21.26 -4.72 -11.24
C SER A 117 19.78 -4.89 -10.88
N CYS A 118 19.14 -5.92 -11.44
CA CYS A 118 17.78 -6.32 -11.08
C CYS A 118 17.69 -6.63 -9.57
N ARG A 119 16.68 -6.08 -8.87
CA ARG A 119 16.52 -6.31 -7.43
C ARG A 119 16.17 -7.77 -7.09
N ASN A 120 15.57 -8.51 -8.02
CA ASN A 120 15.20 -9.90 -7.84
C ASN A 120 16.31 -10.91 -8.16
N CYS A 121 16.99 -10.76 -9.32
CA CYS A 121 17.97 -11.74 -9.80
C CYS A 121 19.40 -11.19 -9.96
N SER A 122 19.62 -9.91 -9.65
CA SER A 122 20.91 -9.23 -9.77
C SER A 122 21.50 -9.15 -11.19
N ALA A 123 20.81 -9.66 -12.22
CA ALA A 123 21.22 -9.49 -13.62
C ALA A 123 21.25 -8.02 -14.04
N PRO A 124 22.16 -7.61 -14.92
CA PRO A 124 22.22 -6.22 -15.41
C PRO A 124 20.94 -5.85 -16.15
N LEU A 125 20.35 -4.71 -15.82
CA LEU A 125 19.14 -4.20 -16.47
C LEU A 125 19.52 -3.49 -17.76
N THR A 126 19.03 -4.01 -18.89
CA THR A 126 19.24 -3.46 -20.24
C THR A 126 18.01 -2.71 -20.78
N GLY A 127 16.92 -2.65 -19.99
CA GLY A 127 15.66 -2.01 -20.37
C GLY A 127 14.66 -1.94 -19.21
N GLN A 128 13.39 -1.62 -19.51
CA GLN A 128 12.32 -1.48 -18.49
C GLN A 128 11.94 -2.78 -17.80
N TYR A 129 12.31 -3.93 -18.38
CA TYR A 129 12.09 -5.25 -17.80
C TYR A 129 13.43 -6.00 -17.79
N CYS A 130 13.65 -6.77 -16.73
CA CYS A 130 14.80 -7.64 -16.63
C CYS A 130 14.67 -8.81 -17.62
N HIS A 131 15.65 -8.98 -18.50
CA HIS A 131 15.69 -10.07 -19.47
C HIS A 131 15.78 -11.46 -18.82
N ALA A 132 16.37 -11.58 -17.63
CA ALA A 132 16.59 -12.87 -16.96
C ALA A 132 15.38 -13.35 -16.15
N CYS A 133 14.67 -12.46 -15.46
CA CYS A 133 13.56 -12.84 -14.58
C CYS A 133 12.22 -12.15 -14.88
N GLY A 134 12.16 -11.27 -15.88
CA GLY A 134 10.94 -10.55 -16.25
C GLY A 134 10.52 -9.44 -15.28
N GLN A 135 11.31 -9.12 -14.26
CA GLN A 135 10.97 -8.04 -13.32
C GLN A 135 10.94 -6.68 -14.02
N ARG A 136 9.85 -5.91 -13.86
CA ARG A 136 9.80 -4.51 -14.26
C ARG A 136 10.68 -3.63 -13.36
N ASP A 137 11.52 -2.79 -13.96
CA ASP A 137 12.35 -1.80 -13.24
C ASP A 137 11.48 -0.64 -12.73
N ARG A 138 10.81 -0.85 -11.58
CA ARG A 138 9.99 0.18 -10.92
C ARG A 138 10.83 1.02 -9.97
N LYS A 139 10.59 2.34 -9.96
CA LYS A 139 11.11 3.26 -8.94
C LYS A 139 10.52 2.90 -7.57
N ARG A 140 11.22 3.27 -6.49
CA ARG A 140 10.94 2.87 -5.08
C ARG A 140 9.57 3.31 -4.54
N MET A 141 8.83 4.17 -5.23
CA MET A 141 7.58 4.75 -4.76
C MET A 141 6.39 4.05 -5.42
N ILE A 142 5.88 2.97 -4.79
CA ILE A 142 4.65 2.33 -5.23
C ILE A 142 3.48 3.18 -4.73
N SER A 143 2.61 3.63 -5.62
CA SER A 143 1.40 4.36 -5.23
C SER A 143 0.25 3.39 -4.88
N VAL A 144 -0.69 3.83 -4.03
CA VAL A 144 -1.90 3.04 -3.72
C VAL A 144 -2.66 2.70 -5.01
N TRP A 145 -2.79 3.67 -5.91
CA TRP A 145 -3.49 3.50 -7.18
C TRP A 145 -2.84 2.46 -8.09
N GLU A 146 -1.52 2.44 -8.13
CA GLU A 146 -0.77 1.45 -8.89
C GLU A 146 -0.95 0.04 -8.32
N LEU A 147 -1.01 -0.10 -6.99
CA LEU A 147 -1.30 -1.38 -6.33
C LEU A 147 -2.71 -1.90 -6.68
N PHE A 148 -3.70 -1.01 -6.78
CA PHE A 148 -5.06 -1.37 -7.25
C PHE A 148 -5.10 -1.74 -8.73
N ARG A 149 -4.34 -1.04 -9.59
CA ARG A 149 -4.25 -1.38 -11.02
C ARG A 149 -3.62 -2.75 -11.23
N ASP A 150 -2.54 -3.05 -10.50
CA ASP A 150 -1.87 -4.35 -10.54
C ASP A 150 -2.83 -5.46 -10.06
N LEU A 151 -3.65 -5.20 -9.02
CA LEU A 151 -4.66 -6.15 -8.53
C LEU A 151 -5.67 -6.58 -9.61
N ILE A 152 -6.21 -5.62 -10.37
CA ILE A 152 -7.23 -5.89 -11.39
C ILE A 152 -6.63 -6.67 -12.58
N GLY A 153 -5.39 -6.33 -12.97
CA GLY A 153 -4.68 -7.04 -14.04
C GLY A 153 -4.35 -8.48 -13.67
N ASP A 154 -3.94 -8.71 -12.43
CA ASP A 154 -3.43 -10.02 -12.00
C ASP A 154 -4.54 -10.98 -11.53
N LEU A 155 -5.78 -10.53 -11.27
CA LEU A 155 -6.80 -11.36 -10.61
C LEU A 155 -7.10 -12.68 -11.36
N PHE A 156 -7.07 -12.65 -12.70
CA PHE A 156 -7.45 -13.78 -13.57
C PHE A 156 -6.33 -14.79 -13.88
N GLU A 157 -5.07 -14.53 -13.51
CA GLU A 157 -3.95 -15.40 -13.90
C GLU A 157 -3.62 -16.48 -12.84
N ILE A 158 -4.35 -17.58 -12.69
CA ILE A 158 -4.06 -18.56 -11.62
C ILE A 158 -2.59 -19.05 -11.72
N ASP A 159 -1.73 -18.62 -10.78
CA ASP A 159 -0.27 -18.80 -10.88
C ASP A 159 0.27 -19.79 -9.82
N SER A 160 1.16 -20.69 -10.27
CA SER A 160 2.07 -21.53 -9.48
C SER A 160 2.80 -20.80 -8.34
N ARG A 161 2.98 -19.47 -8.44
CA ARG A 161 3.60 -18.63 -7.39
C ARG A 161 2.85 -18.66 -6.05
N LEU A 162 1.54 -18.91 -6.06
CA LEU A 162 0.72 -18.99 -4.83
C LEU A 162 1.31 -20.02 -3.84
N TRP A 163 1.59 -21.22 -4.33
CA TRP A 163 2.15 -22.32 -3.52
C TRP A 163 3.54 -21.99 -2.96
N ARG A 164 4.35 -21.21 -3.71
CA ARG A 164 5.67 -20.75 -3.26
C ARG A 164 5.58 -19.69 -2.16
N SER A 165 4.49 -18.92 -2.12
CA SER A 165 4.24 -17.87 -1.11
C SER A 165 3.59 -18.40 0.18
N VAL A 166 2.75 -19.44 0.09
CA VAL A 166 1.99 -20.01 1.23
C VAL A 166 2.91 -20.47 2.38
N LEU A 167 3.92 -21.28 2.08
CA LEU A 167 4.78 -21.87 3.11
C LEU A 167 5.64 -20.82 3.84
N PRO A 168 6.34 -19.90 3.15
CA PRO A 168 7.06 -18.83 3.83
C PRO A 168 6.12 -17.86 4.55
N LEU A 169 4.88 -17.67 4.08
CA LEU A 169 3.88 -16.85 4.78
C LEU A 169 3.52 -17.45 6.14
N LEU A 170 3.35 -18.77 6.26
CA LEU A 170 3.06 -19.42 7.54
C LEU A 170 4.27 -19.50 8.46
N LEU A 171 5.45 -19.85 7.93
CA LEU A 171 6.60 -20.23 8.75
C LEU A 171 7.63 -19.12 8.97
N ARG A 172 7.63 -18.04 8.15
CA ARG A 172 8.67 -16.99 8.20
C ARG A 172 8.04 -15.61 8.39
N PRO A 173 7.83 -15.17 9.64
CA PRO A 173 7.03 -13.97 9.93
C PRO A 173 7.56 -12.70 9.30
N GLY A 174 6.77 -12.06 8.45
CA GLY A 174 7.14 -10.80 7.78
C GLY A 174 8.19 -10.93 6.66
N LYS A 175 8.64 -12.15 6.31
CA LYS A 175 9.62 -12.34 5.23
C LYS A 175 9.07 -11.84 3.89
N LEU A 176 7.83 -12.19 3.53
CA LEU A 176 7.24 -11.77 2.26
C LEU A 176 7.15 -10.25 2.14
N THR A 177 6.76 -9.58 3.23
CA THR A 177 6.70 -8.11 3.26
C THR A 177 8.09 -7.51 3.10
N GLU A 178 9.09 -8.01 3.83
CA GLU A 178 10.49 -7.57 3.71
C GLU A 178 11.03 -7.74 2.28
N GLU A 179 10.83 -8.92 1.68
CA GLU A 179 11.23 -9.22 0.31
C GLU A 179 10.53 -8.31 -0.71
N TYR A 180 9.23 -8.08 -0.54
CA TYR A 180 8.44 -7.21 -1.40
C TYR A 180 8.91 -5.76 -1.31
N LEU A 181 9.17 -5.26 -0.10
CA LEU A 181 9.72 -3.91 0.14
C LEU A 181 11.16 -3.77 -0.36
N ALA A 182 11.95 -4.85 -0.35
CA ALA A 182 13.27 -4.90 -0.96
C ALA A 182 13.22 -4.93 -2.50
N GLY A 183 12.03 -5.09 -3.09
CA GLY A 183 11.81 -5.14 -4.53
C GLY A 183 12.04 -6.53 -5.14
N ARG A 184 11.94 -7.61 -4.37
CA ARG A 184 12.00 -9.00 -4.87
C ARG A 184 10.58 -9.54 -5.10
N GLN A 185 9.98 -9.11 -6.21
CA GLN A 185 8.53 -9.27 -6.46
C GLN A 185 8.18 -10.40 -7.44
N VAL A 186 9.12 -10.89 -8.25
CA VAL A 186 8.81 -11.88 -9.30
C VAL A 186 8.47 -13.24 -8.70
N TYR A 187 9.15 -13.64 -7.63
CA TYR A 187 9.04 -15.00 -7.11
C TYR A 187 7.76 -15.25 -6.29
N TYR A 188 7.24 -14.21 -5.63
CA TYR A 188 6.10 -14.30 -4.73
C TYR A 188 4.84 -13.72 -5.38
N THR A 189 3.68 -14.29 -5.03
CA THR A 189 2.38 -13.73 -5.39
C THR A 189 2.23 -12.29 -4.90
N PRO A 190 1.67 -11.37 -5.72
CA PRO A 190 1.34 -10.02 -5.29
C PRO A 190 0.50 -10.01 -3.99
N PRO A 191 0.73 -9.07 -3.06
CA PRO A 191 0.17 -9.16 -1.71
C PRO A 191 -1.36 -9.10 -1.68
N LEU A 192 -1.96 -8.16 -2.41
CA LEU A 192 -3.43 -8.02 -2.47
C LEU A 192 -4.08 -9.26 -3.08
N ARG A 193 -3.47 -9.84 -4.10
CA ARG A 193 -3.93 -11.06 -4.72
C ARG A 193 -3.90 -12.24 -3.76
N MET A 194 -2.78 -12.40 -3.05
CA MET A 194 -2.65 -13.44 -2.01
C MET A 194 -3.74 -13.30 -0.95
N TYR A 195 -4.02 -12.06 -0.51
CA TYR A 195 -5.08 -11.77 0.44
C TYR A 195 -6.46 -12.19 -0.10
N LEU A 196 -6.81 -11.80 -1.33
CA LEU A 196 -8.12 -12.15 -1.93
C LEU A 196 -8.29 -13.66 -2.10
N VAL A 197 -7.27 -14.35 -2.62
CA VAL A 197 -7.35 -15.80 -2.86
C VAL A 197 -7.51 -16.55 -1.53
N VAL A 198 -6.73 -16.19 -0.52
CA VAL A 198 -6.79 -16.85 0.79
C VAL A 198 -8.07 -16.49 1.55
N SER A 199 -8.57 -15.25 1.45
CA SER A 199 -9.83 -14.88 2.09
C SER A 199 -11.01 -15.61 1.46
N ILE A 200 -11.10 -15.65 0.12
CA ILE A 200 -12.12 -16.43 -0.61
C ILE A 200 -12.05 -17.90 -0.19
N LEU A 201 -10.85 -18.49 -0.16
CA LEU A 201 -10.65 -19.87 0.30
C LEU A 201 -11.14 -20.07 1.74
N PHE A 202 -10.81 -19.17 2.65
CA PHE A 202 -11.25 -19.22 4.04
C PHE A 202 -12.78 -19.18 4.15
N PHE A 203 -13.44 -18.19 3.56
CA PHE A 203 -14.90 -18.07 3.63
C PHE A 203 -15.61 -19.25 2.96
N LEU A 204 -15.03 -19.78 1.87
CA LEU A 204 -15.52 -20.98 1.21
C LEU A 204 -15.44 -22.20 2.13
N VAL A 205 -14.27 -22.47 2.72
CA VAL A 205 -14.07 -23.60 3.65
C VAL A 205 -14.91 -23.46 4.93
N ALA A 206 -15.07 -22.23 5.43
CA ALA A 206 -15.93 -21.92 6.55
C ALA A 206 -17.41 -22.20 6.24
N SER A 207 -17.86 -21.83 5.03
CA SER A 207 -19.25 -22.02 4.58
C SER A 207 -19.61 -23.50 4.34
N PHE A 208 -18.73 -24.29 3.72
CA PHE A 208 -19.02 -25.69 3.36
C PHE A 208 -19.11 -26.66 4.55
N GLY A 209 -18.74 -26.25 5.77
CA GLY A 209 -18.81 -27.12 6.94
C GLY A 209 -20.02 -26.92 7.84
N GLY A 210 -21.11 -26.43 7.26
CA GLY A 210 -22.32 -25.97 7.92
C GLY A 210 -23.28 -27.05 8.44
N ASP A 211 -22.88 -28.31 8.61
CA ASP A 211 -23.75 -29.31 9.26
C ASP A 211 -23.51 -29.47 10.77
N GLY A 212 -22.48 -28.81 11.34
CA GLY A 212 -22.21 -28.95 12.79
C GLY A 212 -21.46 -27.83 13.48
N SER A 213 -21.07 -26.78 12.74
CA SER A 213 -20.37 -25.61 13.30
C SER A 213 -21.17 -24.33 13.11
N ARG A 214 -22.48 -24.40 13.41
CA ARG A 214 -23.16 -23.26 14.03
C ARG A 214 -22.40 -22.98 15.33
N LEU A 215 -22.05 -21.73 15.60
CA LEU A 215 -21.67 -21.29 16.95
C LEU A 215 -22.56 -22.02 17.95
N THR A 216 -21.98 -22.86 18.81
CA THR A 216 -22.68 -23.55 19.89
C THR A 216 -23.12 -22.50 20.92
N ILE A 217 -24.10 -21.67 20.55
CA ILE A 217 -25.06 -21.14 21.50
C ILE A 217 -25.98 -22.33 21.74
N SER A 218 -25.90 -22.91 22.94
CA SER A 218 -26.75 -24.02 23.39
C SER A 218 -28.18 -23.86 22.87
N GLY A 219 -28.65 -24.86 22.15
CA GLY A 219 -29.98 -24.91 21.57
C GLY A 219 -30.24 -26.30 21.02
N GLU A 220 -30.92 -27.08 21.85
CA GLU A 220 -31.39 -28.45 21.69
C GLU A 220 -31.93 -28.84 20.31
N GLN A 221 -31.81 -30.14 20.01
CA GLN A 221 -32.22 -30.80 18.77
C GLN A 221 -33.71 -30.57 18.45
N LEU A 222 -33.98 -30.19 17.19
CA LEU A 222 -35.31 -29.97 16.65
C LEU A 222 -36.01 -31.30 16.34
N SER A 223 -37.12 -31.58 17.01
CA SER A 223 -38.24 -32.36 16.43
C SER A 223 -39.62 -32.01 16.98
N ASP A 224 -39.74 -31.30 18.11
CA ASP A 224 -41.03 -30.81 18.66
C ASP A 224 -41.29 -29.30 18.43
N SER A 225 -40.49 -28.66 17.57
CA SER A 225 -40.29 -27.20 17.59
C SER A 225 -41.36 -26.34 16.92
N ALA A 226 -42.39 -26.88 16.25
CA ALA A 226 -43.28 -26.03 15.43
C ALA A 226 -44.21 -25.12 16.26
N VAL A 227 -44.86 -25.64 17.32
CA VAL A 227 -45.85 -24.89 18.11
C VAL A 227 -45.19 -24.00 19.17
N ILE A 228 -44.12 -24.49 19.82
CA ILE A 228 -43.32 -23.71 20.78
C ILE A 228 -42.57 -22.56 20.04
N SER A 229 -42.32 -22.72 18.73
CA SER A 229 -41.62 -21.70 17.97
C SER A 229 -42.44 -20.43 17.71
N SER A 230 -43.75 -20.54 17.55
CA SER A 230 -44.61 -19.39 17.23
C SER A 230 -44.85 -18.52 18.45
N GLU A 231 -45.03 -19.09 19.65
CA GLU A 231 -45.26 -18.32 20.87
C GLU A 231 -44.01 -17.53 21.29
N ALA A 232 -42.84 -18.16 21.29
CA ALA A 232 -41.57 -17.49 21.59
C ALA A 232 -41.23 -16.39 20.56
N GLN A 233 -41.63 -16.60 19.30
CA GLN A 233 -41.45 -15.61 18.24
C GLN A 233 -42.44 -14.45 18.39
N GLN A 234 -43.70 -14.72 18.70
CA GLN A 234 -44.72 -13.71 18.98
C GLN A 234 -44.33 -12.84 20.19
N GLU A 235 -43.76 -13.46 21.23
CA GLU A 235 -43.28 -12.77 22.42
C GLU A 235 -42.10 -11.84 22.10
N SER A 236 -41.14 -12.30 21.30
CA SER A 236 -40.02 -11.45 20.86
C SER A 236 -40.48 -10.24 20.02
N ILE A 237 -41.57 -10.39 19.26
CA ILE A 237 -42.16 -9.28 18.49
C ILE A 237 -42.87 -8.28 19.43
N ARG A 238 -43.65 -8.77 20.41
CA ARG A 238 -44.29 -7.90 21.41
C ARG A 238 -43.27 -7.09 22.21
N GLN A 239 -42.16 -7.73 22.58
CA GLN A 239 -41.07 -7.07 23.29
C GLN A 239 -40.42 -5.94 22.46
N CYS A 240 -40.43 -6.03 21.12
CA CYS A 240 -39.98 -4.93 20.25
C CYS A 240 -41.00 -3.77 20.20
N ASP A 241 -42.29 -4.06 20.25
CA ASP A 241 -43.35 -3.04 20.20
C ASP A 241 -43.41 -2.23 21.51
N GLU A 242 -43.16 -2.90 22.65
CA GLU A 242 -43.09 -2.28 23.99
C GLU A 242 -41.73 -1.64 24.32
N LEU A 243 -40.77 -1.65 23.40
CA LEU A 243 -39.43 -1.11 23.61
C LEU A 243 -39.47 0.43 23.75
N ASP A 244 -39.35 0.93 24.98
CA ASP A 244 -39.25 2.37 25.27
C ASP A 244 -37.79 2.82 25.32
N ILE A 245 -37.37 3.64 24.35
CA ILE A 245 -35.98 4.07 24.19
C ILE A 245 -35.87 5.54 24.60
N ASN A 246 -35.38 5.77 25.81
CA ASN A 246 -35.17 7.11 26.35
C ASN A 246 -33.77 7.63 25.97
N LEU A 247 -33.66 8.32 24.83
CA LEU A 247 -32.42 8.98 24.40
C LEU A 247 -32.36 10.38 25.04
N GLY A 248 -31.40 10.57 25.94
CA GLY A 248 -31.20 11.81 26.71
C GLY A 248 -31.17 13.08 25.86
N SER A 249 -31.71 14.16 26.42
CA SER A 249 -32.16 15.36 25.70
C SER A 249 -31.07 16.13 24.96
N GLY A 250 -31.15 16.15 23.61
CA GLY A 250 -30.47 17.17 22.79
C GLY A 250 -30.17 16.78 21.34
N SER A 251 -31.18 16.66 20.46
CA SER A 251 -31.16 17.09 19.03
C SER A 251 -32.31 16.45 18.21
N LEU A 252 -32.51 16.92 16.97
CA LEU A 252 -33.47 16.47 15.93
C LEU A 252 -33.49 14.94 15.64
N ALA A 253 -32.56 14.19 16.23
CA ALA A 253 -32.52 12.73 16.23
C ALA A 253 -33.64 12.06 17.09
N GLN A 254 -34.45 12.86 17.80
CA GLN A 254 -35.40 12.40 18.82
C GLN A 254 -36.61 11.59 18.28
N GLU A 255 -37.07 11.83 17.05
CA GLU A 255 -38.30 11.18 16.52
C GLU A 255 -38.01 10.04 15.54
N GLU A 256 -36.98 10.13 14.70
CA GLU A 256 -36.69 9.09 13.70
C GLU A 256 -35.97 7.86 14.29
N ILE A 257 -35.08 8.05 15.26
CA ILE A 257 -34.24 6.95 15.78
C ILE A 257 -35.05 5.88 16.54
N PRO A 258 -36.00 6.23 17.44
CA PRO A 258 -36.79 5.22 18.16
C PRO A 258 -37.63 4.34 17.23
N GLU A 259 -38.24 4.93 16.19
CA GLU A 259 -39.06 4.20 15.22
C GLU A 259 -38.21 3.28 14.33
N ILE A 260 -37.02 3.74 13.89
CA ILE A 260 -36.08 2.89 13.15
C ILE A 260 -35.68 1.68 14.01
N ILE A 261 -35.36 1.87 15.29
CA ILE A 261 -34.93 0.76 16.16
C ILE A 261 -36.07 -0.24 16.38
N LYS A 262 -37.31 0.22 16.60
CA LYS A 262 -38.48 -0.67 16.70
C LYS A 262 -38.71 -1.46 15.41
N GLN A 263 -38.60 -0.82 14.25
CA GLN A 263 -38.75 -1.47 12.94
C GLN A 263 -37.68 -2.55 12.71
N VAL A 264 -36.42 -2.24 13.01
CA VAL A 264 -35.30 -3.19 12.93
C VAL A 264 -35.51 -4.36 13.89
N CYS A 265 -35.86 -4.09 15.14
CA CYS A 265 -36.14 -5.12 16.15
C CYS A 265 -37.24 -6.07 15.66
N ARG A 266 -38.33 -5.53 15.15
CA ARG A 266 -39.45 -6.31 14.63
C ARG A 266 -39.03 -7.20 13.44
N ARG A 267 -38.26 -6.67 12.49
CA ARG A 267 -37.77 -7.46 11.33
C ARG A 267 -36.86 -8.61 11.76
N ILE A 268 -35.96 -8.36 12.71
CA ILE A 268 -35.07 -9.40 13.27
C ILE A 268 -35.88 -10.44 14.08
N ALA A 269 -36.89 -10.01 14.85
CA ALA A 269 -37.73 -10.90 15.64
C ALA A 269 -38.56 -11.85 14.77
N VAL A 270 -39.08 -11.36 13.63
CA VAL A 270 -39.93 -12.13 12.71
C VAL A 270 -39.21 -13.35 12.10
N ASP A 271 -37.90 -13.29 11.88
CA ASP A 271 -37.15 -14.42 11.29
C ASP A 271 -36.13 -15.05 12.24
N ARG A 272 -36.18 -14.67 13.52
CA ARG A 272 -35.21 -15.03 14.57
C ARG A 272 -33.77 -14.63 14.22
N GLY A 273 -33.62 -13.54 13.48
CA GLY A 273 -32.35 -13.00 13.02
C GLY A 273 -31.66 -13.85 11.95
N LYS A 274 -32.36 -14.78 11.27
CA LYS A 274 -31.74 -15.61 10.23
C LYS A 274 -31.23 -14.79 9.05
N THR A 275 -32.04 -13.87 8.53
CA THR A 275 -31.69 -12.98 7.42
C THR A 275 -30.64 -11.98 7.88
N PHE A 276 -30.79 -11.45 9.10
CA PHE A 276 -29.79 -10.57 9.70
C PHE A 276 -28.41 -11.25 9.79
N LEU A 277 -28.35 -12.45 10.35
CA LEU A 277 -27.11 -13.21 10.52
C LEU A 277 -26.50 -13.57 9.17
N LYS A 278 -27.32 -13.99 8.19
CA LYS A 278 -26.87 -14.23 6.81
C LYS A 278 -26.24 -12.98 6.19
N ASN A 279 -26.95 -11.85 6.24
CA ASN A 279 -26.46 -10.58 5.69
C ASN A 279 -25.19 -10.12 6.43
N LEU A 280 -25.08 -10.35 7.73
CA LEU A 280 -23.88 -10.06 8.51
C LEU A 280 -22.68 -10.89 8.00
N TYR A 281 -22.85 -12.21 7.83
CA TYR A 281 -21.81 -13.09 7.28
C TYR A 281 -21.43 -12.74 5.85
N ASP A 282 -22.41 -12.43 4.99
CA ASP A 282 -22.19 -12.05 3.59
C ASP A 282 -21.39 -10.73 3.48
N ASN A 283 -21.51 -9.84 4.46
CA ASN A 283 -20.78 -8.57 4.53
C ASN A 283 -19.41 -8.65 5.24
N LEU A 284 -19.07 -9.76 5.93
CA LEU A 284 -17.78 -9.90 6.64
C LEU A 284 -16.55 -9.64 5.75
N PRO A 285 -16.45 -10.17 4.50
CA PRO A 285 -15.30 -9.89 3.65
C PRO A 285 -15.11 -8.39 3.37
N THR A 286 -16.22 -7.67 3.18
CA THR A 286 -16.23 -6.23 2.96
C THR A 286 -15.78 -5.47 4.20
N MET A 287 -16.28 -5.85 5.39
CA MET A 287 -15.88 -5.24 6.66
C MET A 287 -14.37 -5.41 6.91
N VAL A 288 -13.82 -6.60 6.67
CA VAL A 288 -12.38 -6.85 6.84
C VAL A 288 -11.56 -6.05 5.80
N PHE A 289 -12.03 -5.94 4.57
CA PHE A 289 -11.36 -5.12 3.56
C PHE A 289 -11.32 -3.64 3.95
N LEU A 290 -12.38 -3.10 4.55
CA LEU A 290 -12.43 -1.74 5.09
C LEU A 290 -11.56 -1.56 6.34
N PHE A 291 -11.39 -2.60 7.14
CA PHE A 291 -10.53 -2.59 8.33
C PHE A 291 -9.04 -2.44 7.98
N LEU A 292 -8.56 -3.06 6.89
CA LEU A 292 -7.15 -3.02 6.46
C LEU A 292 -6.54 -1.61 6.33
N PRO A 293 -7.13 -0.67 5.57
CA PRO A 293 -6.60 0.69 5.47
C PRO A 293 -6.67 1.45 6.80
N LEU A 294 -7.67 1.16 7.63
CA LEU A 294 -7.88 1.81 8.93
C LEU A 294 -6.77 1.43 9.91
N ILE A 295 -6.45 0.13 10.03
CA ILE A 295 -5.36 -0.34 10.88
C ILE A 295 -3.98 0.04 10.31
N ALA A 296 -3.82 0.08 8.99
CA ALA A 296 -2.60 0.59 8.35
C ALA A 296 -2.36 2.08 8.66
N MET A 297 -3.42 2.88 8.75
CA MET A 297 -3.32 4.28 9.17
C MET A 297 -2.84 4.41 10.62
N VAL A 298 -3.39 3.60 11.54
CA VAL A 298 -2.91 3.56 12.92
C VAL A 298 -1.42 3.22 12.99
N GLN A 299 -0.99 2.20 12.23
CA GLN A 299 0.43 1.85 12.17
C GLN A 299 1.29 2.96 11.58
N LYS A 300 0.79 3.70 10.59
CA LYS A 300 1.47 4.89 10.05
C LYS A 300 1.66 5.95 11.13
N ILE A 301 0.67 6.16 12.01
CA ILE A 301 0.77 7.06 13.16
C ILE A 301 1.82 6.56 14.16
N LEU A 302 1.79 5.27 14.54
CA LEU A 302 2.77 4.65 15.45
C LEU A 302 4.22 4.69 14.91
N TYR A 303 4.38 4.79 13.60
CA TYR A 303 5.66 4.83 12.89
C TYR A 303 5.87 6.15 12.13
N ILE A 304 5.27 7.25 12.61
CA ILE A 304 5.33 8.55 11.92
C ILE A 304 6.78 9.01 11.66
N PHE A 305 7.69 8.76 12.59
CA PHE A 305 9.12 9.13 12.48
C PHE A 305 9.98 8.16 11.64
N SER A 306 9.42 7.05 11.17
CA SER A 306 10.19 6.01 10.44
C SER A 306 10.47 6.33 8.97
N ARG A 307 9.95 7.45 8.45
CA ARG A 307 10.01 7.87 7.03
C ARG A 307 9.45 6.83 6.03
N ARG A 308 8.68 5.85 6.51
CA ARG A 308 8.01 4.82 5.70
C ARG A 308 6.74 5.37 5.05
N TYR A 309 6.43 4.94 3.83
CA TYR A 309 5.20 5.35 3.14
C TYR A 309 3.98 4.59 3.66
N TYR A 310 2.79 5.19 3.56
CA TYR A 310 1.52 4.54 3.94
C TYR A 310 1.32 3.17 3.27
N VAL A 311 1.67 3.06 1.98
CA VAL A 311 1.60 1.81 1.21
C VAL A 311 2.42 0.70 1.86
N GLU A 312 3.55 0.98 2.49
CA GLU A 312 4.37 -0.04 3.16
C GLU A 312 3.64 -0.63 4.38
N HIS A 313 2.92 0.21 5.13
CA HIS A 313 2.08 -0.23 6.26
C HIS A 313 0.85 -1.01 5.79
N LEU A 314 0.22 -0.57 4.70
CA LEU A 314 -0.90 -1.29 4.09
C LEU A 314 -0.46 -2.69 3.61
N LEU A 315 0.66 -2.77 2.89
CA LEU A 315 1.24 -4.04 2.42
C LEU A 315 1.58 -4.99 3.58
N PHE A 316 2.05 -4.46 4.70
CA PHE A 316 2.28 -5.24 5.91
C PHE A 316 1.00 -5.89 6.42
N PHE A 317 -0.10 -5.12 6.57
CA PHE A 317 -1.37 -5.69 7.04
C PHE A 317 -2.04 -6.62 6.05
N VAL A 318 -1.89 -6.37 4.75
CA VAL A 318 -2.35 -7.29 3.71
C VAL A 318 -1.71 -8.66 3.88
N HIS A 319 -0.38 -8.75 4.00
CA HIS A 319 0.30 -10.02 4.27
C HIS A 319 -0.09 -10.64 5.62
N PHE A 320 -0.18 -9.82 6.67
CA PHE A 320 -0.58 -10.29 8.00
C PHE A 320 -1.97 -10.91 7.99
N HIS A 321 -2.95 -10.30 7.30
CA HIS A 321 -4.29 -10.85 7.20
C HIS A 321 -4.37 -12.06 6.26
N SER A 322 -3.55 -12.12 5.21
CA SER A 322 -3.39 -13.36 4.43
C SER A 322 -2.90 -14.51 5.31
N PHE A 323 -1.92 -14.25 6.18
CA PHE A 323 -1.44 -15.23 7.15
C PHE A 323 -2.55 -15.62 8.15
N PHE A 324 -3.27 -14.64 8.69
CA PHE A 324 -4.37 -14.85 9.63
C PHE A 324 -5.45 -15.75 9.04
N PHE A 325 -5.96 -15.43 7.84
CA PHE A 325 -6.98 -16.24 7.18
C PHE A 325 -6.49 -17.65 6.84
N LEU A 326 -5.25 -17.79 6.37
CA LEU A 326 -4.67 -19.11 6.11
C LEU A 326 -4.56 -19.95 7.39
N ASN A 327 -4.16 -19.34 8.50
CA ASN A 327 -4.10 -19.99 9.82
C ASN A 327 -5.50 -20.41 10.31
N LEU A 328 -6.52 -19.56 10.10
CA LEU A 328 -7.91 -19.92 10.39
C LEU A 328 -8.41 -21.05 9.50
N THR A 329 -8.08 -21.05 8.20
CA THR A 329 -8.43 -22.16 7.30
C THR A 329 -7.83 -23.47 7.79
N VAL A 330 -6.54 -23.49 8.16
CA VAL A 330 -5.90 -24.69 8.73
C VAL A 330 -6.60 -25.12 10.03
N SER A 331 -6.96 -24.17 10.89
CA SER A 331 -7.67 -24.46 12.15
C SER A 331 -9.05 -25.08 11.90
N VAL A 332 -9.81 -24.56 10.93
CA VAL A 332 -11.11 -25.12 10.53
C VAL A 332 -10.95 -26.50 9.89
N LEU A 333 -9.91 -26.74 9.09
CA LEU A 333 -9.68 -28.07 8.51
C LEU A 333 -9.30 -29.09 9.59
N LEU A 334 -8.48 -28.71 10.56
CA LEU A 334 -8.13 -29.56 11.70
C LEU A 334 -9.36 -29.93 12.53
N SER A 335 -10.30 -28.99 12.75
CA SER A 335 -11.52 -29.26 13.51
C SER A 335 -12.50 -30.21 12.81
N ARG A 336 -12.26 -30.56 11.54
CA ARG A 336 -13.11 -31.45 10.74
C ARG A 336 -12.58 -32.87 10.65
N ILE A 337 -11.41 -33.15 11.22
CA ILE A 337 -10.83 -34.50 11.25
C ILE A 337 -11.66 -35.36 12.22
N PRO A 338 -12.35 -36.43 11.75
CA PRO A 338 -13.23 -37.26 12.59
C PRO A 338 -12.45 -37.94 13.71
N ASP A 339 -13.04 -38.01 14.92
CA ASP A 339 -12.45 -38.64 16.11
C ASP A 339 -12.32 -40.17 15.98
N PHE A 340 -11.21 -40.69 15.46
CA PHE A 340 -10.96 -42.14 15.26
C PHE A 340 -10.58 -42.89 16.54
N PHE A 341 -9.92 -42.25 17.52
CA PHE A 341 -9.34 -42.94 18.70
C PHE A 341 -9.64 -42.26 20.05
N GLY A 342 -10.53 -41.25 20.12
CA GLY A 342 -10.96 -40.58 21.35
C GLY A 342 -9.92 -39.66 22.02
N ALA A 343 -8.63 -39.89 21.79
CA ALA A 343 -7.53 -39.02 22.25
C ALA A 343 -7.22 -37.86 21.29
N GLN A 344 -7.72 -37.94 20.05
CA GLN A 344 -7.40 -36.95 19.03
C GLN A 344 -8.21 -35.65 19.16
N GLY A 345 -9.38 -35.66 19.80
CA GLY A 345 -10.10 -34.42 20.13
C GLY A 345 -9.23 -33.46 20.96
N VAL A 346 -8.59 -33.95 22.02
CA VAL A 346 -7.70 -33.15 22.87
C VAL A 346 -6.47 -32.66 22.10
N LEU A 347 -5.83 -33.53 21.31
CA LEU A 347 -4.67 -33.15 20.49
C LEU A 347 -5.03 -32.07 19.47
N VAL A 348 -6.17 -32.21 18.77
CA VAL A 348 -6.67 -31.21 17.83
C VAL A 348 -6.97 -29.89 18.53
N THR A 349 -7.60 -29.92 19.72
CA THR A 349 -7.82 -28.70 20.51
C THR A 349 -6.51 -28.01 20.89
N LEU A 350 -5.50 -28.77 21.36
CA LEU A 350 -4.18 -28.22 21.67
C LEU A 350 -3.50 -27.63 20.43
N MET A 351 -3.62 -28.27 19.26
CA MET A 351 -3.11 -27.73 17.99
C MET A 351 -3.81 -26.41 17.61
N ILE A 352 -5.13 -26.31 17.76
CA ILE A 352 -5.89 -25.08 17.48
C ILE A 352 -5.48 -23.95 18.44
N ILE A 353 -5.30 -24.25 19.72
CA ILE A 353 -4.79 -23.27 20.71
C ILE A 353 -3.39 -22.82 20.30
N ALA A 354 -2.49 -23.74 19.94
CA ALA A 354 -1.15 -23.41 19.49
C ALA A 354 -1.14 -22.53 18.24
N LEU A 355 -1.99 -22.82 17.24
CA LEU A 355 -2.16 -22.00 16.05
C LEU A 355 -2.67 -20.60 16.38
N SER A 356 -3.59 -20.49 17.33
CA SER A 356 -4.16 -19.22 17.79
C SER A 356 -3.13 -18.37 18.55
N VAL A 357 -2.34 -18.98 19.45
CA VAL A 357 -1.22 -18.32 20.15
C VAL A 357 -0.11 -17.92 19.18
N TYR A 358 0.06 -18.65 18.08
CA TYR A 358 1.06 -18.31 17.07
C TYR A 358 0.76 -17.00 16.34
N ILE A 359 -0.51 -16.58 16.22
CA ILE A 359 -0.90 -15.33 15.55
C ILE A 359 -0.26 -14.08 16.17
N PRO A 360 -0.43 -13.79 17.49
CA PRO A 360 0.22 -12.63 18.11
C PRO A 360 1.75 -12.73 18.10
N VAL A 361 2.31 -13.94 18.25
CA VAL A 361 3.75 -14.18 18.14
C VAL A 361 4.26 -13.86 16.73
N TYR A 362 3.51 -14.22 15.70
CA TYR A 362 3.81 -13.93 14.31
C TYR A 362 3.83 -12.41 14.08
N LEU A 363 2.80 -11.69 14.54
CA LEU A 363 2.69 -10.24 14.39
C LEU A 363 3.91 -9.53 15.01
N PHE A 364 4.26 -9.88 16.25
CA PHE A 364 5.41 -9.30 16.94
C PHE A 364 6.73 -9.55 16.17
N LYS A 365 6.98 -10.80 15.75
CA LYS A 365 8.19 -11.16 14.98
C LYS A 365 8.22 -10.45 13.62
N ALA A 366 7.07 -10.35 12.95
CA ALA A 366 6.95 -9.67 11.66
C ALA A 366 7.22 -8.17 11.77
N MET A 367 6.68 -7.50 12.80
CA MET A 367 6.97 -6.08 13.07
C MET A 367 8.47 -5.85 13.29
N ARG A 368 9.11 -6.68 14.12
CA ARG A 368 10.55 -6.55 14.39
C ARG A 368 11.39 -6.72 13.12
N ARG A 369 11.06 -7.70 12.27
CA ARG A 369 11.77 -7.96 11.01
C ARG A 369 11.59 -6.82 10.01
N VAL A 370 10.36 -6.38 9.76
CA VAL A 370 10.05 -5.40 8.70
C VAL A 370 10.52 -3.98 9.06
N TYR A 371 10.39 -3.58 10.33
CA TYR A 371 10.74 -2.22 10.78
C TYR A 371 12.14 -2.09 11.38
N GLY A 372 12.83 -3.20 11.67
CA GLY A 372 14.22 -3.21 12.14
C GLY A 372 14.45 -2.51 13.48
N GLN A 373 13.43 -2.39 14.33
CA GLN A 373 13.54 -1.70 15.63
C GLN A 373 14.02 -2.64 16.75
N SER A 374 14.52 -2.05 17.84
CA SER A 374 14.91 -2.80 19.03
C SER A 374 13.70 -3.48 19.70
N PHE A 375 13.97 -4.50 20.52
CA PHE A 375 12.93 -5.29 21.16
C PHE A 375 11.94 -4.44 21.96
N PHE A 376 12.42 -3.55 22.84
CA PHE A 376 11.59 -2.74 23.73
C PHE A 376 10.72 -1.73 22.96
N VAL A 377 11.30 -1.06 21.95
CA VAL A 377 10.54 -0.13 21.11
C VAL A 377 9.45 -0.86 20.34
N THR A 378 9.76 -2.06 19.84
CA THR A 378 8.79 -2.90 19.14
C THR A 378 7.69 -3.38 20.09
N LEU A 379 8.02 -3.74 21.34
CA LEU A 379 7.06 -4.21 22.33
C LEU A 379 6.04 -3.13 22.70
N ILE A 380 6.49 -1.90 22.96
CA ILE A 380 5.59 -0.78 23.27
C ILE A 380 4.62 -0.55 22.11
N LYS A 381 5.14 -0.47 20.88
CA LYS A 381 4.31 -0.27 19.69
C LYS A 381 3.39 -1.45 19.40
N TYR A 382 3.84 -2.67 19.68
CA TYR A 382 3.03 -3.88 19.54
C TYR A 382 1.84 -3.86 20.50
N VAL A 383 2.03 -3.48 21.76
CA VAL A 383 0.94 -3.36 22.74
C VAL A 383 -0.05 -2.27 22.33
N LEU A 384 0.45 -1.09 21.92
CA LEU A 384 -0.41 -0.01 21.42
C LEU A 384 -1.18 -0.44 20.17
N LEU A 385 -0.51 -1.13 19.24
CA LEU A 385 -1.14 -1.65 18.03
C LEU A 385 -2.18 -2.72 18.36
N PHE A 386 -1.94 -3.59 19.33
CA PHE A 386 -2.88 -4.62 19.75
C PHE A 386 -4.17 -4.00 20.30
N VAL A 387 -4.05 -3.00 21.18
CA VAL A 387 -5.21 -2.25 21.69
C VAL A 387 -5.95 -1.56 20.54
N ALA A 388 -5.23 -0.86 19.66
CA ALA A 388 -5.85 -0.18 18.53
C ALA A 388 -6.48 -1.15 17.52
N TYR A 389 -5.92 -2.33 17.33
CA TYR A 389 -6.48 -3.39 16.49
C TYR A 389 -7.86 -3.80 17.00
N HIS A 390 -7.98 -4.07 18.31
CA HIS A 390 -9.26 -4.41 18.91
C HIS A 390 -10.28 -3.26 18.82
N VAL A 391 -9.88 -2.02 19.10
CA VAL A 391 -10.76 -0.85 18.97
C VAL A 391 -11.22 -0.65 17.53
N CYS A 392 -10.32 -0.68 16.56
CA CYS A 392 -10.68 -0.55 15.14
C CYS A 392 -11.60 -1.69 14.70
N LEU A 393 -11.33 -2.93 15.14
CA LEU A 393 -12.16 -4.08 14.78
C LEU A 393 -13.57 -3.95 15.37
N THR A 394 -13.72 -3.58 16.64
CA THR A 394 -15.04 -3.39 17.25
C THR A 394 -15.81 -2.24 16.60
N MET A 395 -15.14 -1.14 16.26
CA MET A 395 -15.77 -0.03 15.53
C MET A 395 -16.23 -0.44 14.13
N THR A 396 -15.40 -1.17 13.37
CA THR A 396 -15.77 -1.67 12.05
C THR A 396 -16.92 -2.68 12.11
N MET A 397 -16.90 -3.59 13.09
CA MET A 397 -17.98 -4.56 13.30
C MET A 397 -19.28 -3.90 13.76
N LEU A 398 -19.21 -2.89 14.63
CA LEU A 398 -20.38 -2.11 15.05
C LEU A 398 -20.98 -1.34 13.87
N ALA A 399 -20.15 -0.67 13.06
CA ALA A 399 -20.61 0.02 11.87
C ALA A 399 -21.27 -0.95 10.87
N GLY A 400 -20.67 -2.15 10.70
CA GLY A 400 -21.23 -3.21 9.87
C GLY A 400 -22.54 -3.78 10.41
N PHE A 401 -22.65 -3.93 11.73
CA PHE A 401 -23.88 -4.33 12.42
C PHE A 401 -24.99 -3.31 12.17
N VAL A 402 -24.71 -2.01 12.39
CA VAL A 402 -25.67 -0.92 12.16
C VAL A 402 -26.08 -0.87 10.69
N TYR A 403 -25.12 -0.96 9.76
CA TYR A 403 -25.42 -1.00 8.32
C TYR A 403 -26.34 -2.18 7.97
N THR A 404 -26.02 -3.38 8.47
CA THR A 404 -26.84 -4.57 8.23
C THR A 404 -28.23 -4.41 8.81
N ALA A 405 -28.32 -3.93 10.06
CA ALA A 405 -29.58 -3.67 10.75
C ALA A 405 -30.47 -2.69 9.98
N LEU A 406 -29.91 -1.61 9.43
CA LEU A 406 -30.63 -0.63 8.62
C LEU A 406 -31.01 -1.13 7.22
N SER A 407 -30.25 -2.09 6.68
CA SER A 407 -30.47 -2.66 5.34
C SER A 407 -31.50 -3.80 5.29
N VAL A 408 -31.80 -4.40 6.44
CA VAL A 408 -32.81 -5.46 6.61
C VAL A 408 -34.19 -4.84 6.69
#